data_AF-A0A933RDJ1-F1
#
_entry.id   AF-A0A933RDJ1-F1
#
_cell.length_a   1.000
_cell.length_b   1.000
_cell.length_c   1.000
_cell.angle_alpha   90.00
_cell.angle_beta   90.00
_cell.angle_gamma   90.00
#
_symmetry.space_group_name_H-M   'P 1'
#
loop_
_entity.id
_entity.type
_entity.pdbx_description
1 polymer ?
#
loop_
_entity_poly.entity_id
_entity_poly.type
_entity_poly.pdbx_seq_one_letter_code
_entity_poly.pdbx_strand_id
1 'polypeptide(L)' 'MLAAIEWGKLGELLYVAPIAGIVVAVTYAFVILGLSRAGDSRRNGAAAAATFYGLVALVAGAAFIGSVVYAISIIVSK' A
#
# COMPACT_ATOMS: atom_id res chain seq x y z
N MET A 1 -33.36 -21.28 -11.12
CA MET A 1 -32.68 -20.76 -9.91
C MET A 1 -32.42 -19.28 -10.18
N LEU A 2 -33.29 -18.40 -9.70
CA LEU A 2 -33.04 -16.96 -9.78
C LEU A 2 -31.78 -16.68 -8.96
N ALA A 3 -30.81 -15.97 -9.55
CA ALA A 3 -29.60 -15.56 -8.86
C ALA A 3 -30.00 -14.83 -7.55
N ALA A 4 -29.81 -15.48 -6.42
CA ALA A 4 -30.03 -14.86 -5.13
C ALA A 4 -28.93 -13.81 -4.96
N ILE A 5 -29.27 -12.55 -5.23
CA ILE A 5 -28.35 -11.43 -5.05
C ILE A 5 -28.07 -11.33 -3.55
N GLU A 6 -26.84 -11.62 -3.15
CA GLU A 6 -26.37 -11.43 -1.79
C GLU A 6 -26.07 -9.93 -1.55
N TRP A 7 -27.13 -9.16 -1.30
CA TRP A 7 -27.06 -7.71 -1.05
C TRP A 7 -26.09 -7.33 0.07
N GLY A 8 -25.88 -8.20 1.06
CA GLY A 8 -24.90 -7.99 2.13
C GLY A 8 -23.45 -7.90 1.60
N LYS A 9 -23.06 -8.80 0.70
CA LYS A 9 -21.71 -8.78 0.09
C LYS A 9 -21.50 -7.59 -0.83
N LEU A 10 -22.55 -7.17 -1.54
CA LEU A 10 -22.53 -5.95 -2.36
C LEU A 10 -22.33 -4.70 -1.49
N GLY A 11 -23.03 -4.63 -0.36
CA GLY A 11 -22.85 -3.55 0.61
C GLY A 11 -21.43 -3.52 1.19
N GLU A 12 -20.86 -4.68 1.51
CA GLU A 12 -19.48 -4.79 1.97
C GLU A 12 -18.46 -4.31 0.93
N LEU A 13 -18.61 -4.76 -0.31
CA LEU A 13 -17.75 -4.36 -1.41
C LEU A 13 -17.73 -2.83 -1.63
N LEU A 14 -18.89 -2.17 -1.45
CA LEU A 14 -19.05 -0.74 -1.68
C LEU A 14 -18.11 0.13 -0.83
N TYR A 15 -17.84 -0.27 0.42
CA TYR A 15 -16.94 0.49 1.30
C TYR A 15 -15.54 -0.13 1.38
N VAL A 16 -15.39 -1.45 1.28
CA VAL A 16 -14.07 -2.11 1.35
C VAL A 16 -13.21 -1.72 0.14
N ALA A 17 -13.78 -1.69 -1.06
CA ALA A 17 -13.02 -1.37 -2.28
C ALA A 17 -12.38 0.04 -2.26
N PRO A 18 -13.11 1.14 -1.97
CA PRO A 18 -12.51 2.46 -1.90
C PRO A 18 -11.52 2.58 -0.74
N ILE A 19 -11.79 1.97 0.42
CA ILE A 19 -10.85 1.97 1.55
C ILE A 19 -9.56 1.27 1.15
N ALA A 20 -9.63 0.11 0.50
CA ALA A 20 -8.45 -0.60 0.01
C ALA A 20 -7.67 0.27 -0.99
N GLY A 21 -8.35 0.94 -1.92
CA GLY A 21 -7.72 1.88 -2.85
C GLY A 21 -6.97 3.02 -2.14
N ILE A 22 -7.58 3.63 -1.12
CA ILE A 22 -6.96 4.67 -0.30
C ILE A 22 -5.74 4.13 0.43
N VAL A 23 -5.85 2.96 1.07
CA VAL A 23 -4.74 2.34 1.82
C VAL A 23 -3.55 2.06 0.89
N VAL A 24 -3.80 1.52 -0.30
CA VAL A 24 -2.75 1.26 -1.30
C VAL A 24 -2.09 2.57 -1.75
N ALA A 25 -2.88 3.59 -2.05
CA ALA A 25 -2.37 4.90 -2.48
C ALA A 25 -1.51 5.57 -1.38
N VAL A 26 -1.99 5.56 -0.14
CA VAL A 26 -1.25 6.10 1.02
C VAL A 26 0.04 5.34 1.24
N THR A 27 -0.01 4.00 1.19
CA THR A 27 1.19 3.16 1.34
C THR A 27 2.24 3.51 0.28
N TYR A 28 1.82 3.66 -0.98
CA TYR A 28 2.73 4.06 -2.04
C TYR A 28 3.27 5.50 -1.87
N ALA A 29 2.45 6.42 -1.36
CA ALA A 29 2.91 7.78 -1.05
C ALA A 29 4.06 7.79 -0.03
N PHE A 30 4.05 6.88 0.97
CA PHE A 30 5.16 6.72 1.90
C PHE A 30 6.45 6.24 1.24
N VAL A 31 6.37 5.41 0.19
CA VAL A 31 7.53 5.01 -0.60
C VAL A 31 8.18 6.24 -1.26
N ILE A 32 7.37 7.05 -1.94
CA ILE A 32 7.85 8.27 -2.62
C ILE A 32 8.44 9.26 -1.60
N LEU A 33 7.75 9.45 -0.47
CA LEU A 33 8.21 10.35 0.59
C LEU A 33 9.54 9.89 1.18
N GLY A 34 9.68 8.61 1.50
CA GLY A 34 10.92 8.05 2.03
C GLY A 34 12.08 8.17 1.05
N LEU A 35 11.88 7.84 -0.23
CA LEU A 35 12.92 7.95 -1.26
C LEU A 35 13.36 9.41 -1.48
N SER A 36 12.41 10.32 -1.61
CA SER A 36 12.68 11.75 -1.82
C SER A 36 13.45 12.34 -0.64
N ARG A 37 12.97 12.11 0.59
CA ARG A 37 13.59 12.64 1.81
C ARG A 37 14.94 12.00 2.13
N ALA A 38 15.12 10.72 1.80
CA ALA A 38 16.43 10.08 1.91
C ALA A 38 17.44 10.72 0.96
N GLY A 39 17.05 11.00 -0.29
CA GLY A 39 17.88 11.70 -1.27
C GLY A 39 18.31 13.09 -0.81
N ASP A 40 17.36 13.90 -0.32
CA ASP A 40 17.64 15.22 0.22
C ASP A 40 18.56 15.17 1.44
N SER A 41 18.32 14.22 2.35
CA SER A 41 19.14 14.06 3.56
C SER A 41 20.59 13.66 3.24
N ARG A 42 20.81 12.83 2.21
CA ARG A 42 22.16 12.49 1.73
C ARG A 42 22.89 13.71 1.18
N ARG A 43 22.19 14.57 0.44
CA ARG A 43 22.76 15.82 -0.12
C ARG A 43 23.15 16.82 0.97
N ASN A 44 22.39 16.85 2.06
CA ASN A 44 22.64 17.75 3.20
C ASN A 44 23.60 17.17 4.26
N GLY A 45 24.24 16.02 4.01
CA GLY A 45 25.16 15.38 4.96
C GLY A 45 24.48 14.77 6.20
N ALA A 46 23.15 14.72 6.24
CA ALA A 46 22.36 14.21 7.36
C ALA A 46 22.21 12.68 7.28
N ALA A 47 23.29 11.94 7.53
CA ALA A 47 23.35 10.49 7.36
C ALA A 47 22.27 9.72 8.17
N ALA A 48 22.00 10.14 9.41
CA ALA A 48 20.98 9.48 10.24
C ALA A 48 19.56 9.64 9.65
N ALA A 49 19.21 10.85 9.19
CA ALA A 49 17.92 11.10 8.54
C ALA A 49 17.80 10.36 7.21
N ALA A 50 18.90 10.30 6.43
CA ALA A 50 18.95 9.53 5.18
C ALA A 50 18.64 8.04 5.40
N THR A 51 19.24 7.45 6.43
CA THR A 51 18.99 6.05 6.79
C THR A 51 17.55 5.84 7.24
N PHE A 52 17.03 6.72 8.10
CA PHE A 52 15.65 6.63 8.59
C PHE A 52 14.64 6.68 7.44
N TYR A 53 14.71 7.68 6.57
CA TYR A 53 13.81 7.80 5.43
C TYR A 53 13.99 6.67 4.41
N GLY A 54 15.22 6.14 4.26
CA GLY A 54 15.47 4.94 3.46
C GLY A 54 14.75 3.71 4.03
N LEU A 55 14.77 3.52 5.35
CA LEU A 55 14.02 2.44 6.01
C LEU A 55 12.51 2.61 5.84
N VAL A 56 11.98 3.83 5.97
CA VAL A 56 10.56 4.13 5.72
C VAL A 56 10.17 3.72 4.29
N ALA A 57 10.97 4.10 3.30
CA ALA A 57 10.74 3.71 1.91
C ALA A 57 10.75 2.18 1.72
N LEU A 58 11.71 1.50 2.35
CA LEU A 58 11.86 0.05 2.25
C LEU A 58 10.67 -0.69 2.87
N VAL A 59 10.26 -0.31 4.08
CA VAL A 59 9.12 -0.91 4.78
C VAL A 59 7.82 -0.66 4.02
N ALA A 60 7.59 0.58 3.58
CA ALA A 60 6.41 0.91 2.79
C ALA A 60 6.39 0.18 1.44
N GLY A 61 7.55 0.03 0.79
CA GLY A 61 7.69 -0.70 -0.46
C GLY A 61 7.40 -2.19 -0.31
N ALA A 62 7.94 -2.80 0.75
CA ALA A 62 7.64 -4.20 1.09
C ALA A 62 6.16 -4.40 1.40
N ALA A 63 5.53 -3.49 2.16
CA ALA A 63 4.10 -3.53 2.45
C ALA A 63 3.25 -3.40 1.17
N PHE A 64 3.60 -2.47 0.27
CA PHE A 64 2.92 -2.29 -1.00
C PHE A 64 3.00 -3.56 -1.87
N ILE A 65 4.20 -4.09 -2.09
CA ILE A 65 4.41 -5.31 -2.87
C ILE A 65 3.66 -6.48 -2.23
N GLY A 66 3.78 -6.64 -0.91
CA GLY A 66 3.08 -7.68 -0.16
C GLY A 66 1.56 -7.60 -0.31
N SER A 67 0.99 -6.38 -0.30
CA SER A 67 -0.45 -6.19 -0.50
C SER A 67 -0.91 -6.61 -1.90
N VAL A 68 -0.12 -6.33 -2.94
CA VAL A 68 -0.42 -6.71 -4.32
C VAL A 68 -0.35 -8.23 -4.49
N VAL A 69 0.71 -8.86 -3.98
CA VAL A 69 0.88 -10.32 -4.02
C VAL A 69 -0.26 -11.01 -3.28
N TYR A 70 -0.63 -10.51 -2.10
CA TYR A 70 -1.75 -11.02 -1.32
C TYR A 70 -3.09 -10.89 -2.07
N ALA A 71 -3.35 -9.74 -2.69
CA ALA A 71 -4.55 -9.54 -3.49
C ALA A 71 -4.63 -10.52 -4.67
N ILE A 72 -3.54 -10.69 -5.41
CA ILE A 72 -3.46 -11.66 -6.52
C ILE A 72 -3.70 -13.09 -5.99
N SER A 73 -3.07 -13.46 -4.88
CA SER A 73 -3.24 -14.79 -4.27
C SER A 73 -4.71 -15.05 -3.92
N ILE A 74 -5.42 -14.07 -3.36
CA ILE A 74 -6.85 -14.19 -3.07
C ILE A 74 -7.67 -14.36 -4.36
N ILE A 75 -7.40 -13.57 -5.40
CA ILE A 75 -8.14 -13.62 -6.67
C ILE A 75 -7.95 -14.96 -7.38
N VAL A 76 -6.76 -15.57 -7.29
CA VAL A 76 -6.44 -16.82 -7.98
C VAL A 76 -6.83 -18.06 -7.17
N SER A 77 -6.91 -17.95 -5.84
CA SER A 77 -7.17 -19.11 -4.95
C SER A 77 -8.63 -19.21 -4.47
N LYS A 78 -9.50 -18.27 -4.85
CA LYS A 78 -10.92 -18.25 -4.53
C LYS A 78 -11.75 -18.10 -5.80
#